data_AF-A0A2T3YW43-F1
#
_entry.id   AF-A0A2T3YW43-F1
#
_cell.length_a   1.000
_cell.length_b   1.000
_cell.length_c   1.000
_cell.angle_alpha   90.00
_cell.angle_beta   90.00
_cell.angle_gamma   90.00
#
_symmetry.space_group_name_H-M   'P 1'
#
loop_
_entity.id
_entity.type
_entity.pdbx_description
1 polymer ?
#
loop_
_entity_poly.entity_id
_entity_poly.type
_entity_poly.pdbx_seq_one_letter_code
_entity_poly.pdbx_strand_id
1 'polypeptide(L)'
;MDAVDVSEHYEVTSIDSPPSLLSIVIDTNPRAWAALDSRLSLAQAISNILVFVNAHLAFSNTNQVAVIAAHVNRAVWLYPTAQKPAAAKDNSGDVQMQDVSAETNNSSSPSANKYPQFAQIESSVFSSIQSLMAETTIQDLDQVTTQLSGALTLALCRINKASQALSSSDTTLSNAAPVNSTAPPPVKGRIVVISVSDSEPSQYIPTMNAVFAAAHNQVAIDTIALAGDSTFLQQACFNTNGIFLKASNPQGLLTYLMFGLIPDTEARESIITPTHDTVDFRTACFCHGKVVDTGFVCSVCLSIFCEPPENAECLTCGTVLALGNYGAKPAVVPRKKKKKKKIVNGSGREETGSATGTPKP
;
A
#
# COMPACT_ATOMS: atom_id res chain seq x y z
N MET A 1 -7.10 -33.26 51.00
CA MET A 1 -6.95 -33.43 49.54
C MET A 1 -7.90 -32.40 48.95
N ASP A 2 -7.50 -31.14 48.97
CA ASP A 2 -8.31 -30.01 48.52
C ASP A 2 -7.36 -29.09 47.76
N ALA A 3 -7.41 -29.18 46.43
CA ALA A 3 -6.84 -28.22 45.50
C ALA A 3 -7.38 -28.53 44.10
N VAL A 4 -8.67 -28.28 43.89
CA VAL A 4 -9.24 -28.10 42.54
C VAL A 4 -10.04 -26.82 42.60
N ASP A 5 -9.32 -25.70 42.64
CA ASP A 5 -9.90 -24.39 42.38
C ASP A 5 -9.02 -23.72 41.33
N VAL A 6 -9.22 -24.14 40.07
CA VAL A 6 -8.65 -23.51 38.87
C VAL A 6 -9.78 -22.74 38.21
N SER A 7 -10.42 -21.84 38.95
CA SER A 7 -11.03 -20.67 38.34
C SER A 7 -9.92 -19.62 38.20
N GLU A 8 -9.02 -19.82 37.24
CA GLU A 8 -8.31 -18.69 36.66
C GLU A 8 -9.37 -17.76 36.12
N HIS A 9 -9.68 -16.71 36.89
CA HIS A 9 -10.38 -15.56 36.39
C HIS A 9 -9.58 -15.08 35.18
N TYR A 10 -10.07 -15.36 33.98
CA TYR A 10 -9.80 -14.50 32.84
C TYR A 10 -10.32 -13.14 33.25
N GLU A 11 -9.47 -12.32 33.87
CA GLU A 11 -9.61 -10.88 33.81
C GLU A 11 -9.55 -10.56 32.31
N VAL A 12 -10.73 -10.55 31.69
CA VAL A 12 -10.94 -9.84 30.43
C VAL A 12 -10.76 -8.38 30.82
N THR A 13 -9.51 -7.96 30.93
CA THR A 13 -9.16 -6.56 30.87
C THR A 13 -9.76 -6.13 29.54
N SER A 14 -10.90 -5.45 29.59
CA SER A 14 -11.45 -4.72 28.46
C SER A 14 -10.46 -3.59 28.19
N ILE A 15 -9.32 -3.95 27.59
CA ILE A 15 -8.46 -2.99 26.91
C ILE A 15 -9.40 -2.43 25.86
N ASP A 16 -9.88 -1.21 26.08
CA ASP A 16 -10.66 -0.51 25.08
C ASP A 16 -9.91 -0.65 23.76
N SER A 17 -10.53 -1.35 22.81
CA SER A 17 -9.89 -1.61 21.53
C SER A 17 -9.52 -0.25 20.93
N PRO A 18 -8.24 -0.02 20.60
CA PRO A 18 -7.86 1.24 20.00
C PRO A 18 -8.68 1.46 18.73
N PRO A 19 -9.04 2.71 18.42
CA PRO A 19 -9.84 3.01 17.23
C PRO A 19 -9.15 2.47 15.98
N SER A 20 -9.92 1.76 15.15
CA SER A 20 -9.45 1.25 13.86
C SER A 20 -9.84 2.24 12.76
N LEU A 21 -8.86 2.61 11.92
CA LEU A 21 -9.09 3.43 10.75
C LEU A 21 -8.85 2.60 9.49
N LEU A 22 -9.94 2.30 8.79
CA LEU A 22 -9.92 1.58 7.53
C LEU A 22 -9.93 2.57 6.36
N SER A 23 -8.85 2.62 5.59
CA SER A 23 -8.77 3.39 4.35
C SER A 23 -8.96 2.47 3.14
N ILE A 24 -10.01 2.70 2.37
CA ILE A 24 -10.33 1.93 1.16
C ILE A 24 -9.91 2.74 -0.06
N VAL A 25 -9.04 2.16 -0.88
CA VAL A 25 -8.62 2.70 -2.18
C VAL A 25 -9.35 1.92 -3.27
N ILE A 26 -10.16 2.62 -4.05
CA ILE A 26 -10.93 2.05 -5.15
C ILE A 26 -10.26 2.46 -6.46
N ASP A 27 -9.79 1.48 -7.24
CA ASP A 27 -9.37 1.70 -8.62
C ASP A 27 -10.60 2.07 -9.47
N THR A 28 -10.61 3.26 -10.06
CA THR A 28 -11.74 3.81 -10.84
C THR A 28 -11.45 3.90 -12.33
N ASN A 29 -10.52 3.08 -12.85
CA ASN A 29 -10.19 3.04 -14.27
C ASN A 29 -11.41 2.71 -15.16
N PRO A 30 -11.92 3.66 -15.97
CA PRO A 30 -13.13 3.44 -16.77
C PRO A 30 -12.96 2.30 -17.80
N ARG A 31 -11.77 2.16 -18.38
CA ARG A 31 -11.48 1.12 -19.38
C ARG A 31 -11.49 -0.27 -18.76
N ALA A 32 -10.91 -0.41 -17.57
CA ALA A 32 -10.88 -1.67 -16.85
C ALA A 32 -12.31 -2.06 -16.41
N TRP A 33 -13.07 -1.10 -15.85
CA TRP A 33 -14.46 -1.34 -15.46
C TRP A 33 -15.36 -1.68 -16.66
N ALA A 34 -15.16 -1.07 -17.82
CA ALA A 34 -15.88 -1.43 -19.05
C ALA A 34 -15.60 -2.88 -19.48
N ALA A 35 -14.38 -3.38 -19.29
CA ALA A 35 -14.05 -4.78 -19.58
C ALA A 35 -14.68 -5.76 -18.56
N LEU A 36 -14.92 -5.31 -17.31
CA LEU A 36 -15.53 -6.12 -16.26
C LEU A 36 -17.06 -6.04 -16.22
N ASP A 37 -17.69 -5.10 -16.93
CA ASP A 37 -19.11 -4.78 -16.82
C ASP A 37 -20.03 -6.00 -17.05
N SER A 38 -19.62 -6.90 -17.95
CA SER A 38 -20.34 -8.18 -18.20
C SER A 38 -20.44 -9.11 -16.99
N ARG A 39 -19.50 -9.01 -16.04
CA ARG A 39 -19.42 -9.87 -14.85
C ARG A 39 -19.80 -9.11 -13.59
N LEU A 40 -19.26 -7.90 -13.40
CA LEU A 40 -19.48 -7.05 -12.24
C LEU A 40 -19.45 -5.59 -12.69
N SER A 41 -20.59 -4.91 -12.61
CA SER A 41 -20.65 -3.47 -12.86
C SER A 41 -20.02 -2.69 -11.70
N LEU A 42 -19.50 -1.48 -12.02
CA LEU A 42 -18.96 -0.58 -11.01
C LEU A 42 -19.98 -0.27 -9.90
N ALA A 43 -21.26 -0.07 -10.27
CA ALA A 43 -22.32 0.21 -9.30
C ALA A 43 -22.52 -0.94 -8.30
N GLN A 44 -22.57 -2.19 -8.79
CA GLN A 44 -22.68 -3.37 -7.92
C GLN A 44 -21.43 -3.55 -7.05
N ALA A 45 -20.24 -3.27 -7.59
CA ALA A 45 -19.00 -3.30 -6.83
C ALA A 45 -19.03 -2.30 -5.67
N ILE A 46 -19.43 -1.05 -5.93
CA ILE A 46 -19.57 0.00 -4.92
C ILE A 46 -20.60 -0.42 -3.86
N SER A 47 -21.75 -0.98 -4.23
CA SER A 47 -22.73 -1.49 -3.27
C SER A 47 -22.14 -2.55 -2.34
N ASN A 48 -21.38 -3.51 -2.87
CA ASN A 48 -20.70 -4.53 -2.06
C ASN A 48 -19.63 -3.91 -1.13
N ILE A 49 -18.89 -2.91 -1.60
CA ILE A 49 -17.89 -2.18 -0.80
C ILE A 49 -18.58 -1.40 0.33
N LEU A 50 -19.71 -0.76 0.06
CA LEU A 50 -20.47 -0.03 1.07
C LEU A 50 -21.02 -0.97 2.15
N VAL A 51 -21.46 -2.18 1.78
CA VAL A 51 -21.83 -3.21 2.77
C VAL A 51 -20.62 -3.57 3.64
N PHE A 52 -19.43 -3.70 3.05
CA PHE A 52 -18.19 -3.92 3.79
C PHE A 52 -17.81 -2.78 4.74
N VAL A 53 -17.94 -1.53 4.28
CA VAL A 53 -17.77 -0.33 5.12
C VAL A 53 -18.74 -0.35 6.30
N ASN A 54 -20.01 -0.64 6.05
CA ASN A 54 -21.04 -0.69 7.10
C ASN A 54 -20.73 -1.80 8.11
N ALA A 55 -20.23 -2.96 7.66
CA ALA A 55 -19.82 -4.04 8.56
C ALA A 55 -18.64 -3.64 9.45
N HIS A 56 -17.63 -2.95 8.90
CA HIS A 56 -16.50 -2.46 9.68
C HIS A 56 -16.91 -1.40 10.72
N LEU A 57 -17.78 -0.46 10.35
CA LEU A 57 -18.29 0.55 11.27
C LEU A 57 -19.26 -0.06 12.31
N ALA A 58 -19.96 -1.14 11.98
CA ALA A 58 -20.82 -1.85 12.93
C ALA A 58 -20.02 -2.64 13.99
N PHE A 59 -18.75 -2.95 13.73
CA PHE A 59 -17.90 -3.70 14.65
C PHE A 59 -17.50 -2.88 15.89
N SER A 60 -17.26 -1.58 15.73
CA SER A 60 -16.97 -0.68 16.84
C SER A 60 -17.43 0.74 16.51
N ASN A 61 -17.97 1.44 17.51
CA ASN A 61 -18.37 2.85 17.40
C ASN A 61 -17.19 3.82 17.31
N THR A 62 -15.97 3.38 17.64
CA THR A 62 -14.74 4.16 17.50
C THR A 62 -14.08 4.01 16.13
N ASN A 63 -14.57 3.08 15.30
CA ASN A 63 -14.01 2.83 13.98
C ASN A 63 -14.28 4.01 13.03
N GLN A 64 -13.27 4.34 12.26
CA GLN A 64 -13.32 5.39 11.25
C GLN A 64 -13.06 4.78 9.88
N VAL A 65 -13.67 5.37 8.85
CA VAL A 65 -13.47 4.94 7.47
C VAL A 65 -13.02 6.13 6.62
N ALA A 66 -12.13 5.85 5.68
CA ALA A 66 -11.75 6.74 4.60
C ALA A 66 -11.94 6.00 3.27
N VAL A 67 -12.49 6.66 2.26
CA VAL A 67 -12.68 6.09 0.92
C VAL A 67 -12.06 7.03 -0.10
N ILE A 68 -11.14 6.51 -0.89
CA ILE A 68 -10.35 7.25 -1.87
C ILE A 68 -10.49 6.57 -3.22
N ALA A 69 -10.74 7.35 -4.27
CA ALA A 69 -10.70 6.88 -5.65
C ALA A 69 -9.30 7.10 -6.23
N ALA A 70 -8.70 6.05 -6.76
CA ALA A 70 -7.55 6.14 -7.66
C ALA A 70 -8.08 6.22 -9.10
N HIS A 71 -8.11 7.43 -9.67
CA HIS A 71 -8.48 7.65 -11.06
C HIS A 71 -7.24 7.68 -11.96
N VAL A 72 -7.45 7.68 -13.27
CA VAL A 72 -6.39 7.70 -14.29
C VAL A 72 -5.50 8.95 -14.20
N ASN A 73 -6.09 10.10 -13.92
CA ASN A 73 -5.40 11.40 -13.88
C ASN A 73 -5.11 11.91 -12.47
N ARG A 74 -5.88 11.50 -11.45
CA ARG A 74 -5.78 12.04 -10.09
C ARG A 74 -6.31 11.07 -9.04
N ALA A 75 -5.86 11.23 -7.79
CA ALA A 75 -6.47 10.57 -6.64
C ALA A 75 -7.46 11.53 -5.95
N VAL A 76 -8.68 11.07 -5.68
CA VAL A 76 -9.78 11.90 -5.14
C VAL A 76 -10.34 11.31 -3.86
N TRP A 77 -10.62 12.17 -2.88
CA TRP A 77 -11.38 11.80 -1.69
C TRP A 77 -12.85 11.58 -2.04
N LEU A 78 -13.34 10.35 -1.84
CA LEU A 78 -14.77 10.07 -1.89
C LEU A 78 -15.40 10.32 -0.52
N TYR A 79 -14.70 9.91 0.54
CA TYR A 79 -15.07 10.16 1.92
C TYR A 79 -13.82 10.22 2.81
N PRO A 80 -13.71 11.15 3.77
CA PRO A 80 -14.62 12.26 4.06
C PRO A 80 -14.61 13.29 2.93
N THR A 81 -15.78 13.85 2.60
CA THR A 81 -15.85 14.97 1.66
C THR A 81 -15.09 16.16 2.25
N ALA A 82 -14.28 16.83 1.45
CA ALA A 82 -13.73 18.13 1.87
C ALA A 82 -14.92 19.02 2.25
N GLN A 83 -14.90 19.61 3.46
CA GLN A 83 -15.90 20.61 3.81
C GLN A 83 -15.86 21.67 2.71
N LYS A 84 -16.95 21.80 1.94
CA LYS A 84 -17.16 23.00 1.12
C LYS A 84 -16.89 24.16 2.09
N PRO A 85 -15.98 25.10 1.76
CA PRO A 85 -15.78 26.26 2.63
C PRO A 85 -17.16 26.81 2.92
N ALA A 86 -17.51 26.88 4.21
CA ALA A 86 -18.82 27.28 4.65
C ALA A 86 -19.23 28.49 3.80
N ALA A 87 -20.40 28.40 3.15
CA ALA A 87 -20.93 29.49 2.34
C ALA A 87 -20.69 30.80 3.07
N ALA A 88 -20.16 31.80 2.36
CA ALA A 88 -19.69 33.06 2.91
C ALA A 88 -20.61 33.52 4.04
N LYS A 89 -20.08 33.60 5.27
CA LYS A 89 -20.80 34.18 6.41
C LYS A 89 -21.24 35.58 5.99
N ASP A 90 -22.54 35.80 5.93
CA ASP A 90 -23.12 37.14 5.88
C ASP A 90 -22.65 37.92 7.12
N ASN A 91 -22.55 39.25 6.99
CA ASN A 91 -22.06 40.18 8.01
C ASN A 91 -22.85 40.16 9.34
N SER A 92 -23.90 39.34 9.43
CA SER A 92 -24.76 39.16 10.61
C SER A 92 -24.43 37.90 11.42
N GLY A 93 -23.47 37.08 10.99
CA GLY A 93 -23.04 35.90 11.74
C GLY A 93 -24.06 34.75 11.78
N ASP A 94 -25.12 34.85 10.98
CA ASP A 94 -26.11 33.79 10.85
C ASP A 94 -25.59 32.73 9.88
N VAL A 95 -25.77 31.46 10.19
CA VAL A 95 -25.47 30.39 9.23
C VAL A 95 -26.73 30.22 8.40
N GLN A 96 -26.69 30.59 7.11
CA GLN A 96 -27.81 30.28 6.22
C GLN A 96 -28.08 28.79 6.26
N MET A 97 -29.17 28.42 6.93
CA MET A 97 -29.72 27.07 6.89
C MET A 97 -30.17 26.88 5.44
N GLN A 98 -29.32 26.25 4.62
CA GLN A 98 -29.78 25.69 3.37
C GLN A 98 -30.71 24.55 3.73
N ASP A 99 -32.00 24.89 3.86
CA ASP A 99 -33.08 23.93 3.78
C ASP A 99 -32.83 23.09 2.53
N VAL A 100 -32.72 21.78 2.74
CA VAL A 100 -32.56 20.79 1.68
C VAL A 100 -33.68 21.04 0.68
N SER A 101 -33.32 21.62 -0.47
CA SER A 101 -34.28 22.00 -1.50
C SER A 101 -34.95 20.73 -2.00
N ALA A 102 -36.17 20.52 -1.55
CA ALA A 102 -37.03 19.47 -2.03
C ALA A 102 -37.44 19.83 -3.46
N GLU A 103 -36.69 19.39 -4.47
CA GLU A 103 -37.24 19.11 -5.80
C GLU A 103 -36.25 18.34 -6.69
N THR A 104 -36.69 17.11 -7.02
CA THR A 104 -36.37 16.32 -8.23
C THR A 104 -34.95 15.76 -8.43
N ASN A 105 -34.70 14.57 -7.87
CA ASN A 105 -34.63 13.35 -8.68
C ASN A 105 -34.64 12.07 -7.82
N ASN A 106 -35.39 11.07 -8.27
CA ASN A 106 -35.57 9.75 -7.66
C ASN A 106 -34.22 9.02 -7.44
N SER A 107 -33.72 9.00 -6.21
CA SER A 107 -32.91 7.90 -5.68
C SER A 107 -33.01 7.88 -4.16
N SER A 108 -33.86 6.99 -3.65
CA SER A 108 -33.99 6.56 -2.24
C SER A 108 -33.92 7.66 -1.18
N SER A 109 -35.08 8.11 -0.68
CA SER A 109 -35.17 8.69 0.66
C SER A 109 -34.37 7.81 1.64
N PRO A 110 -33.51 8.37 2.50
CA PRO A 110 -32.80 7.56 3.48
C PRO A 110 -33.86 6.82 4.29
N SER A 111 -33.85 5.48 4.20
CA SER A 111 -34.79 4.68 4.96
C SER A 111 -34.65 5.09 6.43
N ALA A 112 -35.75 5.47 7.08
CA ALA A 112 -35.75 5.97 8.46
C ALA A 112 -35.06 5.03 9.49
N ASN A 113 -34.81 3.78 9.10
CA ASN A 113 -34.16 2.74 9.89
C ASN A 113 -32.65 2.59 9.64
N LYS A 114 -32.03 3.36 8.73
CA LYS A 114 -30.59 3.25 8.44
C LYS A 114 -29.80 4.16 9.37
N TYR A 115 -28.71 3.63 9.93
CA TYR A 115 -27.82 4.41 10.77
C TYR A 115 -27.35 5.68 10.01
N PRO A 116 -27.51 6.89 10.58
CA PRO A 116 -27.29 8.13 9.83
C PRO A 116 -25.91 8.25 9.20
N GLN A 117 -24.86 7.78 9.89
CA GLN A 117 -23.50 7.82 9.34
C GLN A 117 -23.36 6.93 8.10
N PHE A 118 -24.03 5.77 8.05
CA PHE A 118 -24.02 4.89 6.87
C PHE A 118 -24.70 5.55 5.67
N ALA A 119 -25.83 6.21 5.91
CA ALA A 119 -26.55 6.93 4.86
C ALA A 119 -25.74 8.12 4.32
N GLN A 120 -25.04 8.86 5.20
CA GLN A 120 -24.16 9.95 4.81
C GLN A 120 -22.98 9.47 3.98
N ILE A 121 -22.30 8.40 4.41
CA ILE A 121 -21.16 7.82 3.69
C ILE A 121 -21.59 7.31 2.31
N GLU A 122 -22.71 6.57 2.23
CA GLU A 122 -23.24 6.07 0.96
C GLU A 122 -23.57 7.21 -0.01
N SER A 123 -24.30 8.22 0.45
CA SER A 123 -24.70 9.37 -0.39
C SER A 123 -23.47 10.16 -0.86
N SER A 124 -22.49 10.35 0.03
CA SER A 124 -21.23 11.05 -0.26
C SER A 124 -20.37 10.31 -1.29
N VAL A 125 -20.20 8.99 -1.10
CA VAL A 125 -19.42 8.15 -2.02
C VAL A 125 -20.09 8.10 -3.39
N PHE A 126 -21.40 7.89 -3.45
CA PHE A 126 -22.12 7.81 -4.72
C PHE A 126 -22.09 9.13 -5.49
N SER A 127 -22.35 10.25 -4.81
CA SER A 127 -22.29 11.59 -5.42
C SER A 127 -20.88 11.92 -5.93
N SER A 128 -19.84 11.57 -5.15
CA SER A 128 -18.45 11.85 -5.51
C SER A 128 -17.98 11.01 -6.69
N ILE A 129 -18.35 9.72 -6.75
CA ILE A 129 -18.04 8.85 -7.90
C ILE A 129 -18.79 9.33 -9.15
N GLN A 130 -20.07 9.69 -9.02
CA GLN A 130 -20.84 10.19 -10.16
C GLN A 130 -20.23 11.49 -10.72
N SER A 131 -19.79 12.40 -9.83
CA SER A 131 -19.10 13.63 -10.22
C SER A 131 -17.76 13.33 -10.90
N LEU A 132 -17.00 12.37 -10.37
CA LEU A 132 -15.73 11.92 -10.95
C LEU A 132 -15.91 11.35 -12.36
N MET A 133 -16.93 10.51 -12.56
CA MET A 133 -17.24 9.94 -13.88
C MET A 133 -17.76 11.01 -14.85
N ALA A 134 -18.52 12.00 -14.37
CA ALA A 134 -19.02 13.10 -15.21
C ALA A 134 -17.90 14.07 -15.63
N GLU A 135 -16.89 14.28 -14.79
CA GLU A 135 -15.72 15.11 -15.08
C GLU A 135 -14.68 14.42 -15.97
N THR A 136 -14.79 13.10 -16.18
CA THR A 136 -13.80 12.34 -16.95
C THR A 136 -13.91 12.71 -18.42
N THR A 137 -12.82 13.23 -18.99
CA THR A 137 -12.76 13.62 -20.40
C THR A 137 -12.22 12.49 -21.27
N ILE A 138 -12.41 12.60 -22.59
CA ILE A 138 -11.89 11.61 -23.56
C ILE A 138 -10.35 11.55 -23.52
N GLN A 139 -9.67 12.67 -23.25
CA GLN A 139 -8.21 12.72 -23.14
C GLN A 139 -7.69 11.94 -21.92
N ASP A 140 -8.46 11.89 -20.84
CA ASP A 140 -8.10 11.10 -19.67
C ASP A 140 -8.15 9.59 -19.96
N LEU A 141 -8.93 9.15 -20.95
CA LEU A 141 -9.05 7.75 -21.36
C LEU A 141 -7.83 7.23 -22.15
N ASP A 142 -6.96 8.13 -22.60
CA ASP A 142 -5.68 7.77 -23.23
C ASP A 142 -4.71 7.21 -22.18
N GLN A 143 -4.83 7.63 -20.92
CA GLN A 143 -4.12 7.02 -19.81
C GLN A 143 -4.75 5.67 -19.46
N VAL A 144 -3.95 4.60 -19.60
CA VAL A 144 -4.39 3.23 -19.33
C VAL A 144 -4.28 2.88 -17.85
N THR A 145 -3.58 3.70 -17.07
CA THR A 145 -3.09 3.38 -15.73
C THR A 145 -3.67 4.32 -14.68
N THR A 146 -3.82 3.86 -13.45
CA THR A 146 -4.34 4.70 -12.36
C THR A 146 -3.26 5.28 -11.46
N GLN A 147 -3.56 6.42 -10.83
CA GLN A 147 -2.70 7.08 -9.87
C GLN A 147 -2.82 6.43 -8.47
N LEU A 148 -2.48 5.13 -8.40
CA LEU A 148 -2.52 4.36 -7.17
C LEU A 148 -1.56 4.91 -6.09
N SER A 149 -0.37 5.33 -6.49
CA SER A 149 0.65 5.91 -5.60
C SER A 149 0.14 7.16 -4.87
N GLY A 150 -0.59 8.03 -5.58
CA GLY A 150 -1.25 9.20 -4.99
C GLY A 150 -2.33 8.81 -3.98
N ALA A 151 -3.16 7.82 -4.30
CA ALA A 151 -4.21 7.35 -3.40
C ALA A 151 -3.66 6.70 -2.11
N LEU A 152 -2.60 5.88 -2.23
CA LEU A 152 -1.89 5.31 -1.08
C LEU A 152 -1.27 6.39 -0.19
N THR A 153 -0.68 7.43 -0.79
CA THR A 153 -0.09 8.54 -0.04
C THR A 153 -1.16 9.35 0.72
N LEU A 154 -2.32 9.58 0.11
CA LEU A 154 -3.47 10.23 0.75
C LEU A 154 -4.01 9.41 1.93
N ALA A 155 -4.13 8.10 1.75
CA ALA A 155 -4.51 7.16 2.81
C ALA A 155 -3.55 7.23 4.01
N LEU A 156 -2.24 7.12 3.74
CA LEU A 156 -1.19 7.19 4.76
C LEU A 156 -1.18 8.53 5.48
N CYS A 157 -1.34 9.64 4.76
CA CYS A 157 -1.41 10.97 5.36
C CYS A 157 -2.62 11.08 6.32
N ARG A 158 -3.78 10.53 5.94
CA ARG A 158 -4.97 10.54 6.80
C ARG A 158 -4.80 9.68 8.04
N ILE A 159 -4.15 8.52 7.91
CA ILE A 159 -3.83 7.63 9.03
C ILE A 159 -2.86 8.34 9.99
N ASN A 160 -1.79 8.93 9.47
CA ASN A 160 -0.83 9.68 10.28
C ASN A 160 -1.49 10.88 10.99
N LYS A 161 -2.38 11.60 10.30
CA LYS A 161 -3.15 12.69 10.91
C LYS A 161 -4.11 12.19 11.99
N ALA A 162 -4.75 11.04 11.80
CA ALA A 162 -5.60 10.43 12.83
C ALA A 162 -4.79 10.04 14.07
N SER A 163 -3.64 9.40 13.85
CA SER A 163 -2.71 9.00 14.89
C SER A 163 -2.23 10.22 15.70
N GLN A 164 -1.84 11.30 15.03
CA GLN A 164 -1.40 12.53 15.69
C GLN A 164 -2.53 13.23 16.46
N ALA A 165 -3.75 13.25 15.92
CA ALA A 165 -4.89 13.85 16.59
C ALA A 165 -5.20 13.14 17.92
N LEU A 166 -5.16 11.81 17.94
CA LEU A 166 -5.35 11.05 19.17
C LEU A 166 -4.19 11.23 20.17
N SER A 167 -2.95 11.23 19.70
CA SER A 167 -1.79 11.52 20.56
C SER A 167 -1.84 12.91 21.18
N SER A 168 -2.38 13.90 20.47
CA SER A 168 -2.40 15.29 20.95
C SER A 168 -3.32 15.49 22.17
N SER A 169 -4.38 14.69 22.31
CA SER A 169 -5.29 14.75 23.45
C SER A 169 -4.63 14.43 24.80
N ASP A 170 -3.55 13.63 24.81
CA ASP A 170 -2.82 13.27 26.03
C ASP A 170 -1.67 14.26 26.38
N THR A 171 -1.32 15.19 25.49
CA THR A 171 -0.08 16.00 25.61
C THR A 171 -0.21 17.33 26.36
N THR A 172 -1.26 17.56 27.15
CA THR A 172 -1.33 18.77 28.00
C THR A 172 -0.40 18.73 29.22
N LEU A 173 0.41 17.68 29.42
CA LEU A 173 1.31 17.57 30.59
C LEU A 173 2.72 16.98 30.39
N SER A 174 3.26 16.86 29.18
CA SER A 174 4.70 16.53 29.05
C SER A 174 5.34 16.98 27.75
N ASN A 175 6.42 17.76 27.94
CA ASN A 175 7.31 18.25 26.90
C ASN A 175 7.85 17.11 26.01
N ALA A 176 8.00 17.45 24.73
CA ALA A 176 8.61 16.67 23.66
C ALA A 176 9.83 15.84 24.09
N ALA A 177 9.61 14.53 24.22
CA ALA A 177 10.65 13.52 24.06
C ALA A 177 10.33 12.70 22.79
N PRO A 178 11.32 12.25 22.00
CA PRO A 178 11.08 11.38 20.88
C PRO A 178 10.45 10.08 21.40
N VAL A 179 9.25 9.78 20.90
CA VAL A 179 8.48 8.58 21.24
C VAL A 179 9.33 7.34 20.98
N ASN A 180 9.56 6.54 22.03
CA ASN A 180 10.13 5.20 21.90
C ASN A 180 9.32 4.41 20.85
N SER A 181 10.02 3.81 19.88
CA SER A 181 9.48 3.05 18.75
C SER A 181 8.78 1.72 19.12
N THR A 182 8.34 1.57 20.37
CA THR A 182 7.79 0.32 20.92
C THR A 182 6.41 0.51 21.56
N ALA A 183 5.86 1.71 21.56
CA ALA A 183 4.47 1.93 21.98
C ALA A 183 3.52 1.58 20.81
N PRO A 184 2.42 0.83 21.04
CA PRO A 184 1.44 0.56 19.99
C PRO A 184 0.88 1.90 19.46
N PRO A 185 0.67 2.00 18.14
CA PRO A 185 0.14 3.23 17.56
C PRO A 185 -1.23 3.54 18.18
N PRO A 186 -1.53 4.82 18.48
CA PRO A 186 -2.78 5.21 19.13
C PRO A 186 -4.01 4.95 18.26
N VAL A 187 -3.83 4.77 16.94
CA VAL A 187 -4.86 4.38 15.98
C VAL A 187 -4.31 3.22 15.16
N LYS A 188 -5.08 2.14 15.04
CA LYS A 188 -4.74 1.03 14.14
C LYS A 188 -5.14 1.43 12.72
N GLY A 189 -4.15 1.70 11.87
CA GLY A 189 -4.37 2.04 10.47
C GLY A 189 -4.29 0.81 9.57
N ARG A 190 -5.25 0.67 8.67
CA ARG A 190 -5.26 -0.40 7.67
C ARG A 190 -5.72 0.12 6.32
N ILE A 191 -5.05 -0.31 5.24
CA ILE A 191 -5.38 0.09 3.88
C ILE A 191 -5.89 -1.12 3.11
N VAL A 192 -7.05 -1.00 2.47
CA VAL A 192 -7.59 -2.00 1.56
C VAL A 192 -7.64 -1.42 0.16
N VAL A 193 -6.96 -2.06 -0.79
CA VAL A 193 -6.89 -1.66 -2.20
C VAL A 193 -7.75 -2.61 -3.02
N ILE A 194 -8.66 -2.06 -3.81
CA ILE A 194 -9.47 -2.79 -4.77
C ILE A 194 -8.92 -2.43 -6.15
N SER A 195 -8.15 -3.36 -6.71
CA SER A 195 -7.44 -3.20 -7.98
C SER A 195 -8.21 -3.89 -9.11
N VAL A 196 -8.36 -3.19 -10.24
CA VAL A 196 -9.06 -3.70 -11.43
C VAL A 196 -8.15 -3.65 -12.66
N SER A 197 -7.15 -2.78 -12.65
CA SER A 197 -6.17 -2.61 -13.71
C SER A 197 -4.80 -3.22 -13.38
N ASP A 198 -4.05 -3.53 -14.44
CA ASP A 198 -2.67 -4.00 -14.35
C ASP A 198 -1.71 -2.91 -13.85
N SER A 199 -0.60 -3.34 -13.26
CA SER A 199 0.44 -2.44 -12.75
C SER A 199 1.40 -1.99 -13.84
N GLU A 200 1.51 -0.68 -14.07
CA GLU A 200 2.42 -0.11 -15.07
C GLU A 200 3.82 0.18 -14.49
N PRO A 201 4.92 -0.24 -15.15
CA PRO A 201 6.29 0.00 -14.68
C PRO A 201 6.64 1.45 -14.33
N SER A 202 6.06 2.43 -15.03
CA SER A 202 6.29 3.86 -14.74
C SER A 202 5.84 4.29 -13.34
N GLN A 203 4.84 3.61 -12.77
CA GLN A 203 4.28 3.88 -11.44
C GLN A 203 4.93 3.05 -10.32
N TYR A 204 5.91 2.20 -10.65
CA TYR A 204 6.56 1.31 -9.67
C TYR A 204 7.21 2.08 -8.52
N ILE A 205 8.09 3.04 -8.84
CA ILE A 205 8.87 3.80 -7.84
C ILE A 205 7.96 4.56 -6.87
N PRO A 206 7.02 5.41 -7.31
CA PRO A 206 6.17 6.13 -6.39
C PRO A 206 5.26 5.20 -5.58
N THR A 207 4.78 4.10 -6.15
CA THR A 207 3.97 3.10 -5.43
C THR A 207 4.80 2.40 -4.35
N MET A 208 5.99 1.90 -4.68
CA MET A 208 6.85 1.21 -3.72
C MET A 208 7.36 2.13 -2.60
N ASN A 209 7.64 3.40 -2.90
CA ASN A 209 7.98 4.38 -1.86
C ASN A 209 6.84 4.55 -0.85
N ALA A 210 5.59 4.59 -1.32
CA ALA A 210 4.42 4.64 -0.44
C ALA A 210 4.27 3.35 0.37
N VAL A 211 4.51 2.18 -0.23
CA VAL A 211 4.50 0.87 0.46
C VAL A 211 5.56 0.81 1.56
N PHE A 212 6.79 1.23 1.28
CA PHE A 212 7.87 1.24 2.29
C PHE A 212 7.54 2.20 3.44
N ALA A 213 6.93 3.35 3.15
CA ALA A 213 6.44 4.25 4.17
C ALA A 213 5.30 3.63 5.01
N ALA A 214 4.40 2.87 4.38
CA ALA A 214 3.35 2.13 5.07
C ALA A 214 3.92 1.06 6.01
N ALA A 215 4.88 0.27 5.53
CA ALA A 215 5.55 -0.77 6.30
C ALA A 215 6.30 -0.18 7.52
N HIS A 216 6.98 0.95 7.33
CA HIS A 216 7.64 1.65 8.44
C HIS A 216 6.64 2.13 9.49
N ASN A 217 5.47 2.61 9.08
CA ASN A 217 4.40 3.06 9.99
C ASN A 217 3.53 1.91 10.52
N GLN A 218 3.91 0.63 10.28
CA GLN A 218 3.15 -0.56 10.70
C GLN A 218 1.70 -0.57 10.20
N VAL A 219 1.46 -0.04 9.00
CA VAL A 219 0.15 -0.06 8.33
C VAL A 219 0.12 -1.20 7.32
N ALA A 220 -0.74 -2.19 7.57
CA ALA A 220 -0.95 -3.30 6.64
C ALA A 220 -1.72 -2.83 5.39
N ILE A 221 -1.24 -3.22 4.20
CA ILE A 221 -1.92 -3.01 2.93
C ILE A 221 -2.46 -4.35 2.45
N ASP A 222 -3.77 -4.48 2.39
CA ASP A 222 -4.41 -5.62 1.75
C ASP A 222 -4.91 -5.24 0.37
N THR A 223 -4.85 -6.19 -0.55
CA THR A 223 -5.31 -5.98 -1.91
C THR A 223 -6.25 -7.08 -2.34
N ILE A 224 -7.31 -6.70 -3.02
CA ILE A 224 -8.08 -7.59 -3.87
C ILE A 224 -7.91 -7.19 -5.34
N ALA A 225 -7.41 -8.12 -6.15
CA ALA A 225 -7.31 -7.97 -7.59
C ALA A 225 -8.55 -8.60 -8.25
N LEU A 226 -9.42 -7.76 -8.81
CA LEU A 226 -10.64 -8.17 -9.53
C LEU A 226 -10.34 -8.62 -10.96
N ALA A 227 -9.33 -8.02 -11.56
CA ALA A 227 -8.79 -8.38 -12.86
C ALA A 227 -7.34 -7.93 -12.94
N GLY A 228 -6.60 -8.54 -13.87
CA GLY A 228 -5.18 -8.27 -14.05
C GLY A 228 -4.29 -9.01 -13.07
N ASP A 229 -2.99 -8.89 -13.32
CA ASP A 229 -1.91 -9.41 -12.47
C ASP A 229 -1.14 -8.23 -11.87
N SER A 230 -1.62 -7.74 -10.73
CA SER A 230 -1.02 -6.60 -10.03
C SER A 230 0.22 -7.03 -9.21
N THR A 231 1.33 -7.33 -9.89
CA THR A 231 2.58 -7.77 -9.26
C THR A 231 3.12 -6.79 -8.22
N PHE A 232 2.94 -5.48 -8.42
CA PHE A 232 3.37 -4.47 -7.45
C PHE A 232 2.56 -4.50 -6.17
N LEU A 233 1.26 -4.80 -6.29
CA LEU A 233 0.39 -4.95 -5.12
C LEU A 233 0.65 -6.27 -4.38
N GLN A 234 1.09 -7.33 -5.07
CA GLN A 234 1.58 -8.54 -4.42
C GLN A 234 2.81 -8.24 -3.55
N GLN A 235 3.79 -7.51 -4.10
CA GLN A 235 4.95 -7.03 -3.33
C GLN A 235 4.54 -6.10 -2.19
N ALA A 236 3.53 -5.24 -2.40
CA ALA A 236 3.01 -4.34 -1.39
C ALA A 236 2.44 -5.08 -0.18
N CYS A 237 1.62 -6.11 -0.42
CA CYS A 237 1.06 -6.95 0.62
C CYS A 237 2.16 -7.71 1.36
N PHE A 238 3.13 -8.28 0.64
CA PHE A 238 4.25 -8.99 1.27
C PHE A 238 5.08 -8.07 2.19
N ASN A 239 5.43 -6.87 1.72
CA ASN A 239 6.26 -5.93 2.50
C ASN A 239 5.55 -5.35 3.73
N THR A 240 4.22 -5.32 3.74
CA THR A 240 3.42 -4.75 4.82
C THR A 240 2.75 -5.81 5.70
N ASN A 241 3.05 -7.10 5.49
CA ASN A 241 2.37 -8.23 6.13
C ASN A 241 0.83 -8.20 5.93
N GLY A 242 0.39 -7.73 4.77
CA GLY A 242 -1.01 -7.71 4.34
C GLY A 242 -1.40 -8.94 3.51
N ILE A 243 -2.67 -9.01 3.16
CA ILE A 243 -3.27 -10.12 2.40
C ILE A 243 -3.46 -9.70 0.94
N PHE A 244 -3.00 -10.54 0.02
CA PHE A 244 -3.29 -10.42 -1.41
C PHE A 244 -4.30 -11.49 -1.85
N LEU A 245 -5.45 -11.06 -2.38
CA LEU A 245 -6.49 -11.94 -2.90
C LEU A 245 -6.70 -11.68 -4.39
N LYS A 246 -6.54 -12.73 -5.20
CA LYS A 246 -6.95 -12.71 -6.61
C LYS A 246 -8.36 -13.26 -6.73
N ALA A 247 -9.30 -12.45 -7.22
CA ALA A 247 -10.68 -12.88 -7.37
C ALA A 247 -10.84 -13.75 -8.62
N SER A 248 -11.09 -15.05 -8.45
CA SER A 248 -11.41 -15.94 -9.58
C SER A 248 -12.74 -15.56 -10.24
N ASN A 249 -13.73 -15.20 -9.42
CA ASN A 249 -15.05 -14.76 -9.86
C ASN A 249 -15.39 -13.40 -9.24
N PRO A 250 -15.43 -12.30 -10.02
CA PRO A 250 -15.67 -10.96 -9.48
C PRO A 250 -17.09 -10.76 -8.93
N GLN A 251 -18.07 -11.59 -9.34
CA GLN A 251 -19.44 -11.56 -8.80
C GLN A 251 -19.49 -11.87 -7.29
N GLY A 252 -18.54 -12.66 -6.78
CA GLY A 252 -18.41 -13.01 -5.37
C GLY A 252 -17.64 -11.97 -4.54
N LEU A 253 -17.50 -10.73 -5.01
CA LEU A 253 -16.70 -9.68 -4.34
C LEU A 253 -17.03 -9.54 -2.85
N LEU A 254 -18.32 -9.53 -2.48
CA LEU A 254 -18.73 -9.41 -1.08
C LEU A 254 -18.17 -10.55 -0.23
N THR A 255 -18.18 -11.79 -0.73
CA THR A 255 -17.64 -12.95 0.00
C THR A 255 -16.14 -12.78 0.27
N TYR A 256 -15.37 -12.31 -0.72
CA TYR A 256 -13.94 -12.05 -0.52
C TYR A 256 -13.69 -10.92 0.48
N LEU A 257 -14.47 -9.83 0.42
CA LEU A 257 -14.38 -8.72 1.37
C LEU A 257 -14.71 -9.18 2.79
N MET A 258 -15.81 -9.93 2.96
CA MET A 258 -16.30 -10.38 4.26
C MET A 258 -15.38 -11.42 4.92
N PHE A 259 -14.99 -12.47 4.19
CA PHE A 259 -14.21 -13.57 4.77
C PHE A 259 -12.70 -13.33 4.73
N GLY A 260 -12.20 -12.61 3.72
CA GLY A 260 -10.77 -12.38 3.55
C GLY A 260 -10.27 -11.10 4.19
N LEU A 261 -11.08 -10.03 4.16
CA LEU A 261 -10.61 -8.68 4.45
C LEU A 261 -11.35 -8.00 5.62
N ILE A 262 -12.30 -8.62 6.29
CA ILE A 262 -12.81 -8.10 7.57
C ILE A 262 -11.80 -8.24 8.71
N PRO A 263 -11.12 -9.39 8.91
CA PRO A 263 -10.30 -9.59 10.11
C PRO A 263 -9.22 -8.53 10.26
N ASP A 264 -9.21 -7.88 11.41
CA ASP A 264 -8.15 -6.96 11.84
C ASP A 264 -6.81 -7.70 12.00
N THR A 265 -5.70 -6.95 11.99
CA THR A 265 -4.34 -7.50 12.01
C THR A 265 -4.11 -8.52 13.14
N GLU A 266 -4.64 -8.26 14.34
CA GLU A 266 -4.54 -9.19 15.49
C GLU A 266 -5.39 -10.45 15.30
N ALA A 267 -6.63 -10.29 14.80
CA ALA A 267 -7.52 -11.41 14.57
C ALA A 267 -6.95 -12.39 13.52
N ARG A 268 -6.12 -11.90 12.59
CA ARG A 268 -5.43 -12.74 11.60
C ARG A 268 -4.41 -13.69 12.19
N GLU A 269 -3.82 -13.38 13.34
CA GLU A 269 -2.89 -14.30 14.00
C GLU A 269 -3.61 -15.58 14.46
N SER A 270 -4.91 -15.49 14.71
CA SER A 270 -5.76 -16.59 15.16
C SER A 270 -6.48 -17.34 14.02
N ILE A 271 -6.46 -16.82 12.79
CA ILE A 271 -7.23 -17.35 11.66
C ILE A 271 -6.29 -17.61 10.48
N ILE A 272 -6.42 -18.79 9.86
CA ILE A 272 -5.72 -19.09 8.61
C ILE A 272 -6.37 -18.26 7.50
N THR A 273 -5.71 -17.18 7.12
CA THR A 273 -6.15 -16.34 6.02
C THR A 273 -5.64 -16.89 4.68
N PRO A 274 -6.42 -16.77 3.60
CA PRO A 274 -5.97 -17.18 2.28
C PRO A 274 -4.84 -16.26 1.82
N THR A 275 -3.60 -16.69 1.99
CA THR A 275 -2.40 -16.00 1.50
C THR A 275 -2.01 -16.53 0.12
N HIS A 276 -1.58 -15.62 -0.76
CA HIS A 276 -0.97 -15.99 -2.03
C HIS A 276 0.54 -16.03 -1.85
N ASP A 277 1.14 -17.21 -1.90
CA ASP A 277 2.55 -17.42 -1.55
C ASP A 277 3.52 -17.11 -2.71
N THR A 278 3.00 -16.98 -3.94
CA THR A 278 3.83 -16.65 -5.10
C THR A 278 3.84 -15.14 -5.30
N VAL A 279 4.93 -14.51 -4.87
CA VAL A 279 5.23 -13.09 -5.11
C VAL A 279 6.33 -13.01 -6.14
N ASP A 280 6.10 -12.25 -7.21
CA ASP A 280 7.11 -11.98 -8.23
C ASP A 280 8.00 -10.81 -7.80
N PHE A 281 9.26 -11.09 -7.45
CA PHE A 281 10.26 -10.09 -7.04
C PHE A 281 11.13 -9.59 -8.20
N ARG A 282 10.86 -10.00 -9.43
CA ARG A 282 11.66 -9.57 -10.57
C ARG A 282 11.56 -8.06 -10.74
N THR A 283 12.69 -7.44 -11.06
CA THR A 283 12.78 -5.99 -11.16
C THR A 283 12.62 -5.54 -12.61
N ALA A 284 11.99 -4.39 -12.83
CA ALA A 284 11.93 -3.77 -14.15
C ALA A 284 13.20 -2.95 -14.40
N CYS A 285 13.79 -3.06 -15.59
CA CYS A 285 14.97 -2.29 -15.94
C CYS A 285 14.60 -0.84 -16.32
N PHE A 286 15.39 0.13 -15.88
CA PHE A 286 15.17 1.56 -16.13
C PHE A 286 15.35 1.97 -17.59
N CYS A 287 16.01 1.14 -18.43
CA CYS A 287 16.16 1.43 -19.86
C CYS A 287 14.85 1.34 -20.63
N HIS A 288 14.09 0.26 -20.38
CA HIS A 288 12.96 -0.15 -21.22
C HIS A 288 11.67 -0.42 -20.44
N GLY A 289 11.70 -0.38 -19.10
CA GLY A 289 10.57 -0.74 -18.24
C GLY A 289 10.22 -2.24 -18.26
N LYS A 290 11.08 -3.09 -18.83
CA LYS A 290 10.83 -4.53 -18.94
C LYS A 290 11.33 -5.26 -17.71
N VAL A 291 10.58 -6.25 -17.26
CA VAL A 291 10.96 -7.16 -16.17
C VAL A 291 12.17 -7.98 -16.60
N VAL A 292 13.21 -8.00 -15.77
CA VAL A 292 14.46 -8.75 -16.00
C VAL A 292 14.80 -9.66 -14.83
N ASP A 293 15.34 -10.83 -15.15
CA ASP A 293 15.85 -11.79 -14.15
C ASP A 293 17.30 -11.48 -13.74
N THR A 294 18.10 -10.97 -14.68
CA THR A 294 19.49 -10.57 -14.47
C THR A 294 19.71 -9.16 -15.02
N GLY A 295 20.28 -8.26 -14.23
CA GLY A 295 20.55 -6.89 -14.64
C GLY A 295 21.82 -6.32 -14.02
N PHE A 296 22.28 -5.19 -14.56
CA PHE A 296 23.43 -4.43 -14.07
C PHE A 296 22.95 -3.36 -13.11
N VAL A 297 23.60 -3.24 -11.95
CA VAL A 297 23.28 -2.23 -10.96
C VAL A 297 24.31 -1.11 -10.98
N CYS A 298 23.86 0.14 -11.02
CA CYS A 298 24.73 1.30 -10.82
C CYS A 298 25.23 1.34 -9.37
N SER A 299 26.54 1.43 -9.15
CA SER A 299 27.13 1.51 -7.80
C SER A 299 26.79 2.79 -7.04
N VAL A 300 26.30 3.83 -7.71
CA VAL A 300 26.00 5.14 -7.11
C VAL A 300 24.50 5.30 -6.84
N CYS A 301 23.65 5.13 -7.84
CA CYS A 301 22.21 5.37 -7.71
C CYS A 301 21.36 4.09 -7.61
N LEU A 302 21.97 2.90 -7.61
CA LEU A 302 21.30 1.61 -7.55
C LEU A 302 20.26 1.37 -8.66
N SER A 303 20.33 2.13 -9.76
CA SER A 303 19.49 1.90 -10.94
C SER A 303 19.87 0.59 -11.62
N ILE A 304 18.85 -0.12 -12.11
CA ILE A 304 18.97 -1.45 -12.71
C ILE A 304 18.82 -1.36 -14.23
N PHE A 305 19.77 -1.93 -14.95
CA PHE A 305 19.83 -1.91 -16.41
C PHE A 305 19.78 -3.32 -17.01
N CYS A 306 19.06 -3.44 -18.13
CA CYS A 306 18.96 -4.69 -18.88
C CYS A 306 20.32 -5.08 -19.51
N GLU A 307 21.05 -4.08 -20.01
CA GLU A 307 22.32 -4.23 -20.72
C GLU A 307 23.29 -3.15 -20.23
N PRO A 308 24.62 -3.36 -20.31
CA PRO A 308 25.58 -2.33 -19.95
C PRO A 308 25.43 -1.11 -20.89
N PRO A 309 25.37 0.12 -20.36
CA PRO A 309 25.26 1.31 -21.20
C PRO A 309 26.49 1.47 -22.12
N GLU A 310 26.29 1.85 -23.38
CA GLU A 310 27.33 1.87 -24.43
C GLU A 310 28.53 2.76 -24.08
N ASN A 311 28.29 3.91 -23.44
CA ASN A 311 29.34 4.84 -23.02
C ASN A 311 29.82 4.61 -21.57
N ALA A 312 29.42 3.47 -20.97
CA ALA A 312 29.57 3.19 -19.55
C ALA A 312 28.96 4.29 -18.65
N GLU A 313 28.07 5.12 -19.17
CA GLU A 313 27.43 6.21 -18.42
C GLU A 313 26.07 5.77 -17.91
N CYS A 314 25.78 6.01 -16.63
CA CYS A 314 24.48 5.72 -16.06
C CYS A 314 23.41 6.69 -16.62
N LEU A 315 22.37 6.16 -17.26
CA LEU A 315 21.24 6.95 -17.80
C LEU A 315 20.48 7.75 -16.73
N THR A 316 20.58 7.35 -15.45
CA THR A 316 19.86 7.99 -14.35
C THR A 316 20.67 9.08 -13.65
N CYS A 317 21.96 8.85 -13.42
CA CYS A 317 22.81 9.76 -12.63
C CYS A 317 23.97 10.40 -13.41
N GLY A 318 24.15 10.06 -14.69
CA GLY A 318 25.22 10.59 -15.54
C GLY A 318 26.64 10.20 -15.11
N THR A 319 26.77 9.26 -14.17
CA THR A 319 28.09 8.83 -13.68
C THR A 319 28.71 7.83 -14.65
N VAL A 320 29.97 8.06 -15.02
CA VAL A 320 30.78 7.11 -15.79
C VAL A 320 31.19 5.95 -14.89
N LEU A 321 30.65 4.78 -15.20
CA LEU A 321 30.86 3.51 -14.51
C LEU A 321 32.07 2.80 -15.09
N ALA A 322 32.94 2.28 -14.22
CA ALA A 322 33.96 1.34 -14.64
C ALA A 322 33.31 -0.02 -14.84
N LEU A 323 32.99 -0.38 -16.09
CA LEU A 323 32.65 -1.74 -16.46
C LEU A 323 33.88 -2.60 -16.10
N GLY A 324 33.76 -3.44 -15.06
CA GLY A 324 34.84 -4.29 -14.61
C GLY A 324 35.20 -5.38 -15.63
N ASN A 325 35.51 -6.58 -15.17
CA ASN A 325 35.80 -7.72 -16.05
C ASN A 325 34.54 -8.31 -16.73
N TYR A 326 33.54 -7.49 -17.05
CA TYR A 326 32.35 -7.92 -17.76
C TYR A 326 32.74 -8.31 -19.20
N GLY A 327 32.49 -9.57 -19.58
CA GLY A 327 32.96 -10.14 -20.86
C GLY A 327 34.39 -10.71 -20.84
N ALA A 328 35.12 -10.63 -19.72
CA ALA A 328 36.38 -11.35 -19.59
C ALA A 328 36.08 -12.86 -19.48
N LYS A 329 36.55 -13.64 -20.46
CA LYS A 329 36.47 -15.10 -20.42
C LYS A 329 37.04 -15.57 -19.07
N PRO A 330 36.32 -16.39 -18.29
CA PRO A 330 36.84 -16.89 -17.02
C PRO A 330 38.19 -17.52 -17.30
N ALA A 331 39.21 -17.15 -16.52
CA ALA A 331 40.55 -17.67 -16.70
C ALA A 331 40.59 -19.13 -16.22
N VAL A 332 40.09 -20.05 -17.05
CA VAL A 332 40.08 -21.50 -16.77
C VAL A 332 41.49 -22.10 -16.83
N VAL A 333 42.48 -21.31 -17.24
CA VAL A 333 43.89 -21.69 -17.24
C VAL A 333 44.64 -20.83 -16.22
N PRO A 334 45.20 -21.41 -15.14
CA PRO A 334 46.01 -20.66 -14.20
C PRO A 334 47.19 -20.03 -14.94
N ARG A 335 47.25 -18.70 -14.97
CA ARG A 335 48.39 -17.96 -15.54
C ARG A 335 49.65 -18.42 -14.81
N LYS A 336 50.60 -19.01 -15.54
CA LYS A 336 51.93 -19.35 -15.01
C LYS A 336 52.53 -18.08 -14.39
N LYS A 337 52.70 -18.07 -13.07
CA LYS A 337 53.40 -16.99 -12.35
C LYS A 337 54.75 -16.77 -13.04
N LYS A 338 54.96 -15.60 -13.67
CA LYS A 338 56.29 -15.18 -14.09
C LYS A 338 57.16 -15.16 -12.83
N LYS A 339 58.16 -16.06 -12.75
CA LYS A 339 59.19 -16.03 -11.71
C LYS A 339 59.84 -14.63 -11.75
N LYS A 340 59.57 -13.78 -10.75
CA LYS A 340 60.41 -12.62 -10.47
C LYS A 340 61.83 -13.15 -10.25
N LYS A 341 62.79 -12.72 -11.07
CA LYS A 341 64.22 -12.94 -10.81
C LYS A 341 64.53 -12.26 -9.47
N LYS A 342 64.73 -13.07 -8.44
CA LYS A 342 65.16 -12.63 -7.11
C LYS A 342 66.63 -12.21 -7.26
N ILE A 343 66.90 -10.91 -7.19
CA ILE A 343 68.26 -10.42 -7.02
C ILE A 343 68.68 -10.84 -5.60
N VAL A 344 69.77 -11.60 -5.53
CA VAL A 344 70.37 -12.10 -4.30
C VAL A 344 71.26 -10.99 -3.74
N ASN A 345 70.96 -10.51 -2.54
CA ASN A 345 71.97 -10.18 -1.52
C ASN A 345 71.32 -9.93 -0.15
N GLY A 346 71.82 -10.65 0.86
CA GLY A 346 71.87 -10.16 2.24
C GLY A 346 70.86 -10.74 3.25
N SER A 347 71.36 -11.69 4.05
CA SER A 347 71.06 -12.01 5.46
C SER A 347 69.64 -12.46 5.88
N GLY A 348 69.62 -13.65 6.48
CA GLY A 348 68.42 -14.41 6.83
C GLY A 348 67.65 -13.96 8.07
N ARG A 349 66.43 -14.49 8.15
CA ARG A 349 65.81 -14.96 9.39
C ARG A 349 64.67 -15.92 9.05
N GLU A 350 64.69 -17.08 9.71
CA GLU A 350 63.78 -18.23 9.63
C GLU A 350 62.32 -17.82 9.89
N GLU A 351 61.41 -18.21 9.00
CA GLU A 351 60.36 -19.23 9.18
C GLU A 351 59.59 -19.19 10.51
N THR A 352 58.33 -18.73 10.45
CA THR A 352 57.20 -19.42 11.08
C THR A 352 55.97 -19.22 10.19
N GLY A 353 55.61 -20.25 9.44
CA GLY A 353 54.36 -20.30 8.68
C GLY A 353 53.24 -20.84 9.57
N SER A 354 52.17 -20.07 9.72
CA SER A 354 50.88 -20.60 10.15
C SER A 354 49.95 -20.60 8.95
N ALA A 355 49.80 -21.77 8.34
CA ALA A 355 48.78 -22.05 7.34
C ALA A 355 47.54 -22.58 8.07
N THR A 356 46.62 -21.69 8.44
CA THR A 356 45.26 -22.08 8.83
C THR A 356 44.34 -21.92 7.63
N GLY A 357 44.05 -23.05 7.00
CA GLY A 357 43.00 -23.17 6.00
C GLY A 357 41.63 -22.97 6.64
N THR A 358 40.77 -22.25 5.94
CA THR A 358 39.34 -22.12 6.24
C THR A 358 38.63 -23.45 6.00
N PRO A 359 37.85 -23.99 6.96
CA PRO A 359 37.00 -25.13 6.69
C PRO A 359 35.66 -24.67 6.12
N LYS A 360 35.16 -25.44 5.15
CA LYS A 360 33.74 -25.59 4.76
C LYS A 360 33.50 -27.10 4.63
N PRO A 361 32.28 -27.62 4.81
CA PRO A 361 30.97 -26.95 4.84
C PRO A 361 30.47 -26.56 6.23
#